data_AF-A0A7C5VWY6-F1
#
_entry.id   AF-A0A7C5VWY6-F1
#
_cell.length_a   1.000
_cell.length_b   1.000
_cell.length_c   1.000
_cell.angle_alpha   90.00
_cell.angle_beta   90.00
_cell.angle_gamma   90.00
#
_symmetry.space_group_name_H-M   'P 1'
#
loop_
_entity.id
_entity.type
_entity.pdbx_description
1 polymer ?
#
loop_
_entity_poly.entity_id
_entity_poly.type
_entity_poly.pdbx_seq_one_letter_code
_entity_poly.pdbx_strand_id
1 'polypeptide(L)'
;MKRNAKNKKLKKSGEIPLDYKLKIEMELSKKGYIYGTARELSSCLRIPLRFIYMLINGNKGFISDKIRSGGCTYYFIRKRSSKARL
;
A
#
# COMPACT_ATOMS: atom_id res chain seq x y z
N MET A 1 -2.11 19.25 -38.57
CA MET A 1 -1.84 18.84 -37.16
C MET A 1 -2.93 19.41 -36.25
N LYS A 2 -3.94 18.62 -35.86
CA LYS A 2 -5.02 19.05 -34.95
C LYS A 2 -5.04 18.13 -33.72
N ARG A 3 -5.04 18.77 -32.54
CA ARG A 3 -4.76 18.21 -31.22
C ARG A 3 -5.93 17.33 -30.75
N ASN A 4 -5.68 16.06 -30.47
CA ASN A 4 -6.65 15.19 -29.80
C ASN A 4 -6.87 15.70 -28.37
N ALA A 5 -8.05 16.25 -28.14
CA ALA A 5 -8.53 16.64 -26.82
C ALA A 5 -8.50 15.41 -25.91
N LYS A 6 -7.75 15.54 -24.82
CA LYS A 6 -7.48 14.52 -23.82
C LYS A 6 -8.77 14.03 -23.18
N ASN A 7 -9.34 12.97 -23.75
CA ASN A 7 -10.17 12.04 -23.01
C ASN A 7 -9.33 11.45 -21.87
N LYS A 8 -9.48 12.00 -20.66
CA LYS A 8 -9.31 11.22 -19.44
C LYS A 8 -10.19 11.84 -18.37
N LYS A 9 -11.46 11.43 -18.39
CA LYS A 9 -12.31 11.41 -17.19
C LYS A 9 -11.41 10.99 -16.03
N LEU A 10 -11.17 11.91 -15.10
CA LEU A 10 -10.49 11.64 -13.85
C LEU A 10 -11.31 10.55 -13.16
N LYS A 11 -10.92 9.29 -13.33
CA LYS A 11 -11.44 8.23 -12.48
C LYS A 11 -11.08 8.67 -11.07
N LYS A 12 -12.07 8.75 -10.18
CA LYS A 12 -11.88 8.74 -8.73
C LYS A 12 -11.20 7.41 -8.38
N SER A 13 -9.93 7.29 -8.74
CA SER A 13 -9.15 6.10 -8.48
C SER A 13 -8.76 6.20 -7.01
N GLY A 14 -9.45 5.44 -6.16
CA GLY A 14 -9.00 5.10 -4.80
C GLY A 14 -7.73 4.26 -4.85
N GLU A 15 -6.74 4.69 -5.63
CA GLU A 15 -5.47 4.06 -5.85
C GLU A 15 -4.40 4.85 -5.11
N ILE A 16 -3.49 4.12 -4.48
CA ILE A 16 -2.33 4.73 -3.82
C ILE A 16 -1.41 5.32 -4.90
N PRO A 17 -0.95 6.57 -4.75
CA PRO A 17 0.05 7.17 -5.62
C PRO A 17 1.24 6.25 -5.87
N LEU A 18 1.76 6.24 -7.09
CA LEU A 18 2.84 5.35 -7.51
C LEU A 18 4.08 5.50 -6.63
N ASP A 19 4.43 6.73 -6.24
CA ASP A 19 5.59 7.01 -5.38
C ASP A 19 5.50 6.31 -4.03
N TYR A 20 4.30 6.29 -3.43
CA TYR A 20 4.06 5.61 -2.17
C TYR A 20 4.08 4.10 -2.35
N LYS A 21 3.54 3.59 -3.46
CA LYS A 21 3.62 2.17 -3.80
C LYS A 21 5.08 1.70 -3.93
N LEU A 22 5.92 2.46 -4.63
CA LEU A 22 7.34 2.15 -4.78
C LEU A 22 8.07 2.13 -3.44
N LYS A 23 7.81 3.09 -2.55
CA LYS A 23 8.38 3.08 -1.19
C LYS A 23 8.02 1.82 -0.40
N ILE A 24 6.74 1.42 -0.45
CA ILE A 24 6.27 0.20 0.22
C ILE A 24 6.95 -1.03 -0.38
N GLU A 25 7.02 -1.12 -1.71
CA GLU A 25 7.68 -2.23 -2.40
C GLU A 25 9.17 -2.31 -2.10
N MET A 26 9.86 -1.17 -2.01
CA MET A 26 11.27 -1.12 -1.60
C MET A 26 11.49 -1.66 -0.19
N GLU A 27 10.69 -1.24 0.79
CA GLU A 27 10.83 -1.75 2.16
C GLU A 27 10.47 -3.23 2.25
N LEU A 28 9.43 -3.68 1.54
CA LEU A 28 9.09 -5.10 1.43
C LEU A 28 10.18 -5.92 0.74
N SER A 29 10.88 -5.36 -0.25
CA SER A 29 11.98 -6.06 -0.93
C SER A 29 13.20 -6.27 -0.02
N LYS A 30 13.41 -5.39 0.97
CA LYS A 30 14.51 -5.51 1.93
C LYS A 30 14.21 -6.48 3.07
N LYS A 31 12.97 -6.46 3.58
CA LYS A 31 12.58 -7.16 4.83
C LYS A 31 11.63 -8.33 4.63
N GLY A 32 11.04 -8.47 3.44
CA GLY A 32 9.97 -9.42 3.13
C GLY A 32 8.58 -9.00 3.63
N TYR A 33 8.52 -8.27 4.74
CA TYR A 33 7.28 -7.74 5.34
C TYR A 33 7.52 -6.40 6.04
N ILE A 34 6.43 -5.69 6.34
CA ILE A 34 6.42 -4.50 7.19
C ILE A 34 5.38 -4.73 8.29
N TYR A 35 5.71 -4.38 9.53
CA TYR A 35 4.84 -4.53 10.69
C TYR A 35 4.75 -3.23 11.47
N GLY A 36 3.57 -2.93 11.98
CA GLY A 36 3.34 -1.82 12.90
C GLY A 36 1.88 -1.39 12.95
N THR A 37 1.56 -0.48 13.85
CA THR A 37 0.29 0.24 13.83
C THR A 37 0.20 1.14 12.59
N ALA A 38 -1.01 1.55 12.21
CA ALA A 38 -1.18 2.46 11.06
C ALA A 38 -0.35 3.75 11.21
N ARG A 39 -0.20 4.27 12.44
CA ARG A 39 0.60 5.46 12.74
C ARG A 39 2.10 5.21 12.58
N GLU A 40 2.60 4.09 13.09
CA GLU A 40 4.02 3.72 12.93
C GLU A 40 4.37 3.51 11.46
N LEU A 41 3.50 2.82 10.71
CA LEU A 41 3.68 2.61 9.28
C LEU A 41 3.69 3.93 8.50
N SER A 42 2.82 4.87 8.87
CA SER A 42 2.77 6.21 8.28
C SER A 42 4.06 6.99 8.52
N SER A 43 4.59 6.92 9.74
CA SER A 43 5.84 7.59 10.12
C SER A 43 7.05 6.95 9.43
N CYS A 44 7.16 5.62 9.51
CA CYS A 44 8.28 4.85 8.97
C CYS A 44 8.39 5.00 7.44
N LEU A 45 7.27 4.91 6.72
CA LEU A 45 7.25 5.02 5.26
C LEU A 45 7.18 6.48 4.77
N ARG A 46 6.97 7.44 5.69
CA ARG A 46 6.67 8.84 5.36
C ARG A 46 5.52 8.94 4.35
N ILE A 47 4.43 8.22 4.62
CA ILE A 47 3.21 8.16 3.80
C ILE A 47 2.04 8.64 4.66
N PRO A 48 1.15 9.51 4.16
CA PRO A 48 0.00 9.95 4.93
C PRO A 48 -0.91 8.79 5.37
N LEU A 49 -1.42 8.88 6.60
CA LEU A 49 -2.23 7.84 7.26
C LEU A 49 -3.39 7.33 6.38
N ARG A 50 -4.04 8.21 5.62
CA ARG A 50 -5.13 7.85 4.69
C ARG A 50 -4.71 6.78 3.67
N PHE A 51 -3.47 6.86 3.15
CA PHE A 51 -2.96 5.92 2.17
C PHE A 51 -2.50 4.62 2.82
N ILE A 52 -2.05 4.67 4.07
CA ILE A 52 -1.80 3.46 4.87
C ILE A 52 -3.09 2.68 5.10
N TYR A 53 -4.20 3.36 5.44
CA TYR A 53 -5.50 2.69 5.54
C TYR A 53 -5.98 2.13 4.20
N MET A 54 -5.77 2.85 3.10
CA MET A 54 -6.06 2.31 1.76
C MET A 54 -5.22 1.07 1.44
N LEU A 55 -3.95 1.03 1.86
CA LEU A 55 -3.07 -0.11 1.70
C LEU A 55 -3.58 -1.32 2.49
N ILE A 56 -3.90 -1.09 3.77
CA ILE A 56 -4.43 -2.10 4.69
C ILE A 56 -5.79 -2.65 4.23
N ASN A 57 -6.67 -1.81 3.68
CA ASN A 57 -8.02 -2.20 3.31
C ASN A 57 -8.14 -2.85 1.92
N GLY A 58 -7.01 -3.18 1.27
CA GLY A 58 -7.00 -4.02 0.08
C GLY A 58 -6.60 -3.28 -1.20
N ASN A 59 -5.38 -2.72 -1.21
CA ASN A 59 -4.77 -2.34 -2.48
C ASN A 59 -4.31 -3.59 -3.25
N LYS A 60 -4.55 -3.62 -4.57
CA LYS A 60 -4.16 -4.72 -5.45
C LYS A 60 -2.64 -4.90 -5.43
N GLY A 61 -2.17 -5.98 -4.80
CA GLY A 61 -0.75 -6.37 -4.76
C GLY A 61 -0.17 -6.64 -3.37
N PHE A 62 -0.88 -6.26 -2.32
CA PHE A 62 -0.44 -6.47 -0.94
C PHE A 62 -1.44 -7.32 -0.16
N ILE A 63 -0.94 -8.06 0.82
CA ILE A 63 -1.73 -8.75 1.83
C ILE A 63 -1.47 -8.04 3.14
N SER A 64 -2.53 -7.73 3.87
CA SER A 64 -2.52 -7.12 5.19
C SER A 64 -3.21 -8.04 6.18
N ASP A 65 -2.47 -8.51 7.18
CA ASP A 65 -3.01 -9.24 8.32
C ASP A 65 -3.10 -8.28 9.52
N LYS A 66 -4.17 -8.37 10.32
CA LYS A 66 -4.38 -7.49 11.48
C LYS A 66 -4.28 -8.28 12.78
N ILE A 67 -3.58 -7.73 13.76
CA ILE A 67 -3.45 -8.31 15.11
C ILE A 67 -3.83 -7.24 16.13
N ARG A 68 -4.69 -7.58 17.09
CA ARG A 68 -5.01 -6.71 18.22
C ARG A 68 -4.18 -7.12 19.42
N SER A 69 -3.45 -6.18 20.00
CA SER A 69 -2.62 -6.41 21.18
C SER A 69 -2.54 -5.13 22.02
N GLY A 70 -2.74 -5.24 23.34
CA GLY A 70 -2.59 -4.13 24.29
C GLY A 70 -3.44 -2.89 23.96
N GLY A 71 -4.66 -3.08 23.44
CA GLY A 71 -5.55 -1.97 23.01
C GLY A 71 -5.18 -1.33 21.67
N CYS A 72 -4.08 -1.76 21.03
CA CYS A 72 -3.65 -1.29 19.73
C CYS A 72 -3.94 -2.32 18.63
N THR A 73 -4.12 -1.82 17.41
CA THR A 73 -4.24 -2.66 16.21
C THR A 73 -2.97 -2.54 15.38
N TYR A 74 -2.29 -3.66 15.24
CA TYR A 74 -1.09 -3.80 14.42
C TYR A 74 -1.44 -4.45 13.10
N TYR A 75 -0.68 -4.09 12.07
CA TYR A 75 -0.84 -4.58 10.72
C TYR A 75 0.46 -5.18 10.22
N PHE A 76 0.37 -6.38 9.67
CA PHE A 76 1.44 -7.05 8.94
C PHE A 76 1.16 -6.93 7.46
N ILE A 77 2.02 -6.21 6.75
CA ILE A 77 1.90 -5.97 5.32
C ILE A 77 2.97 -6.78 4.61
N ARG A 78 2.57 -7.56 3.61
CA ARG A 78 3.47 -8.34 2.76
C ARG A 78 3.05 -8.26 1.31
N LYS A 79 3.99 -8.52 0.39
CA LYS A 79 3.65 -8.65 -1.03
C LYS A 79 2.74 -9.86 -1.20
N ARG A 80 1.67 -9.73 -1.97
CA ARG A 80 0.86 -10.89 -2.35
C ARG A 80 1.75 -11.77 -3.21
N SER A 81 2.19 -12.90 -2.67
CA SER A 81 3.02 -13.84 -3.41
C SER A 81 2.23 -14.33 -4.61
N SER A 82 2.70 -14.00 -5.81
CA SER A 82 2.38 -14.76 -7.01
C SER A 82 3.05 -16.11 -6.80
N LYS A 83 2.36 -17.09 -6.19
CA LYS A 83 2.86 -18.47 -6.21
C LYS A 83 3.13 -18.81 -7.67
N ALA A 84 4.41 -18.85 -8.05
CA ALA A 84 4.84 -19.64 -9.18
C ALA A 84 4.36 -21.05 -8.87
N ARG A 85 3.39 -21.53 -9.63
CA ARG A 85 3.07 -22.96 -9.65
C ARG A 85 4.29 -23.61 -10.28
N LEU A 86 5.11 -24.26 -9.45
CA LEU A 86 5.97 -25.35 -9.89
C LEU A 86 5.07 -26.50 -10.35
#